data_AF-A0A8T6HY45-F1
#
_entry.id   AF-A0A8T6HY45-F1
#
_cell.length_a   1.000
_cell.length_b   1.000
_cell.length_c   1.000
_cell.angle_alpha   90.00
_cell.angle_beta   90.00
_cell.angle_gamma   90.00
#
_symmetry.space_group_name_H-M   'P 1'
#
loop_
_entity.id
_entity.type
_entity.pdbx_description
1 polymer ?
#
loop_
_entity_poly.entity_id
_entity_poly.type
_entity_poly.pdbx_seq_one_letter_code
_entity_poly.pdbx_strand_id
1 'polypeptide(L)'
;MQPPSCRRSKTRFANSMPDERLRAAREALRAWELEVKDIRLVSVTENIAFRVDDRAGGRYVLRLHRPWYHDLDELISEQTWTAALREAGVDVPVPVITRNGQGYARVEVAGERRYAGLLEWVDGPTMHDVMRRNDDPVFVGQCFAQLGEIMASIHNQSAAWTIPPGFRRQRLDADGLMGEQPFWGRFWESPHLDAGERTRLATLRATVHRILTAYGTEHRTFGLIHADLHPNNVIENGETLHVIDFDDAGFGWHAYDFAVALSHLQRDHRVDEFTGAMIDGYRKHRAVADETVARIPLFLLVRNLASIGWIAARPELDHGDRTAWLVRLVEDSADRVLARYR
;
A
#
# COMPACT_ATOMS: atom_id res chain seq x y z
N MET A 1 -18.09 -19.25 6.10
CA MET A 1 -17.85 -19.15 7.55
C MET A 1 -16.54 -18.40 7.76
N GLN A 2 -16.56 -17.16 8.26
CA GLN A 2 -15.35 -16.60 8.88
C GLN A 2 -15.03 -17.45 10.12
N PRO A 3 -13.77 -17.82 10.38
CA PRO A 3 -13.46 -18.50 11.62
C PRO A 3 -13.81 -17.58 12.80
N PRO A 4 -14.57 -18.06 13.80
CA PRO A 4 -15.05 -17.26 14.93
C PRO A 4 -13.94 -16.72 15.85
N SER A 5 -12.67 -17.01 15.57
CA SER A 5 -11.50 -16.50 16.32
C SER A 5 -10.98 -15.14 15.84
N CYS A 6 -11.27 -14.71 14.60
CA CYS A 6 -10.61 -13.56 13.98
C CYS A 6 -11.08 -12.20 14.52
N ARG A 7 -12.35 -12.05 14.96
CA ARG A 7 -12.84 -10.77 15.52
C ARG A 7 -12.34 -10.48 16.94
N ARG A 8 -12.14 -11.50 17.78
CA ARG A 8 -11.71 -11.31 19.19
C ARG A 8 -10.22 -10.99 19.32
N SER A 9 -9.38 -11.39 18.36
CA SER A 9 -7.94 -11.08 18.37
C SER A 9 -7.66 -9.63 17.92
N LYS A 10 -8.38 -9.14 16.90
CA LYS A 10 -8.30 -7.77 16.36
C LYS A 10 -8.40 -6.66 17.42
N THR A 11 -9.30 -6.81 18.41
CA THR A 11 -9.55 -5.79 19.45
C THR A 11 -8.54 -5.79 20.61
N ARG A 12 -7.80 -6.89 20.83
CA ARG A 12 -6.81 -6.95 21.93
C ARG A 12 -5.53 -6.16 21.61
N PHE A 13 -5.21 -5.95 20.34
CA PHE A 13 -3.91 -5.45 19.91
C PHE A 13 -3.81 -3.92 19.76
N ALA A 14 -4.83 -3.22 19.26
CA ALA A 14 -4.83 -1.75 19.36
C ALA A 14 -4.75 -1.28 20.81
N ASN A 15 -5.24 -2.12 21.72
CA ASN A 15 -5.21 -1.93 23.17
C ASN A 15 -3.99 -2.58 23.86
N SER A 16 -3.05 -3.20 23.13
CA SER A 16 -1.83 -3.74 23.78
C SER A 16 -1.04 -2.58 24.37
N MET A 17 -0.63 -2.70 25.63
CA MET A 17 0.02 -1.61 26.34
C MET A 17 1.35 -1.24 25.65
N PRO A 18 1.75 0.05 25.62
CA PRO A 18 3.02 0.49 25.04
C PRO A 18 4.23 -0.37 25.47
N ASP A 19 4.24 -0.82 26.73
CA ASP A 19 5.28 -1.66 27.31
C ASP A 19 5.38 -3.06 26.68
N GLU A 20 4.26 -3.66 26.26
CA GLU A 20 4.25 -4.98 25.61
C GLU A 20 4.88 -4.90 24.22
N ARG A 21 4.55 -3.84 23.46
CA ARG A 21 5.09 -3.61 22.12
C ARG A 21 6.60 -3.39 22.16
N LEU A 22 7.07 -2.56 23.10
CA LEU A 22 8.51 -2.29 23.26
C LEU A 22 9.27 -3.54 23.73
N ARG A 23 8.68 -4.35 24.62
CA ARG A 23 9.26 -5.62 25.06
C ARG A 23 9.45 -6.57 23.87
N ALA A 24 8.42 -6.74 23.05
CA ALA A 24 8.49 -7.58 21.87
C ALA A 24 9.50 -7.07 20.84
N ALA A 25 9.59 -5.75 20.63
CA ALA A 25 10.61 -5.16 19.77
C ALA A 25 12.04 -5.52 20.25
N ARG A 26 12.30 -5.41 21.56
CA ARG A 26 13.59 -5.80 22.16
C ARG A 26 13.88 -7.29 22.04
N GLU A 27 12.86 -8.13 22.14
CA GLU A 27 13.00 -9.57 21.96
C GLU A 27 13.35 -9.91 20.51
N ALA A 28 12.60 -9.37 19.55
CA ALA A 28 12.82 -9.57 18.12
C ALA A 28 14.25 -9.16 17.71
N LEU A 29 14.72 -8.00 18.17
CA LEU A 29 16.04 -7.46 17.81
C LEU A 29 17.22 -8.39 18.18
N ARG A 30 17.03 -9.35 19.09
CA ARG A 30 18.05 -10.36 19.41
C ARG A 30 18.39 -11.27 18.22
N ALA A 31 17.51 -11.35 17.22
CA ALA A 31 17.74 -12.12 16.00
C ALA A 31 18.80 -11.48 15.09
N TRP A 32 19.13 -10.20 15.26
CA TRP A 32 20.11 -9.47 14.44
C TRP A 32 21.43 -9.23 15.17
N GLU A 33 22.48 -8.98 14.40
CA GLU A 33 23.83 -8.59 14.86
C GLU A 33 23.92 -7.09 15.16
N LEU A 34 23.19 -6.65 16.19
CA LEU A 34 23.11 -5.24 16.58
C LEU A 34 23.35 -5.02 18.07
N GLU A 35 24.05 -3.94 18.39
CA GLU A 35 24.19 -3.42 19.75
C GLU A 35 23.25 -2.23 19.94
N VAL A 36 21.98 -2.53 20.19
CA VAL A 36 20.93 -1.51 20.27
C VAL A 36 21.24 -0.44 21.32
N LYS A 37 21.36 0.81 20.88
CA LYS A 37 21.53 2.01 21.71
C LYS A 37 20.20 2.57 22.16
N ASP A 38 19.25 2.69 21.25
CA ASP A 38 17.93 3.29 21.50
C ASP A 38 16.84 2.63 20.61
N ILE A 39 15.62 2.59 21.11
CA ILE A 39 14.43 2.10 20.38
C ILE A 39 13.30 3.09 20.62
N ARG A 40 12.74 3.65 19.55
CA ARG A 40 11.65 4.63 19.60
C ARG A 40 10.51 4.20 18.72
N LEU A 41 9.30 4.26 19.26
CA LEU A 41 8.09 4.01 18.47
C LEU A 41 7.96 5.12 17.40
N VAL A 42 7.79 4.72 16.15
CA VAL A 42 7.57 5.63 15.01
C VAL A 42 6.09 5.70 14.70
N SER A 43 5.43 4.55 14.54
CA SER A 43 4.01 4.49 14.22
C SER A 43 3.37 3.20 14.70
N VAL A 44 2.06 3.29 14.95
CA VAL A 44 1.17 2.14 15.16
C VAL A 44 0.01 2.33 14.20
N THR A 45 0.14 1.77 13.01
CA THR A 45 -0.92 1.76 11.99
C THR A 45 -1.34 0.32 11.75
N GLU A 46 -1.08 -0.22 10.57
CA GLU A 46 -1.25 -1.65 10.28
C GLU A 46 -0.17 -2.47 10.99
N ASN A 47 1.05 -1.97 10.91
CA ASN A 47 2.24 -2.55 11.50
C ASN A 47 2.73 -1.67 12.64
N ILE A 48 3.55 -2.24 13.52
CA ILE A 48 4.26 -1.42 14.51
C ILE A 48 5.65 -1.15 13.97
N ALA A 49 5.96 0.11 13.73
CA ALA A 49 7.28 0.54 13.31
C ALA A 49 8.04 1.15 14.49
N PHE A 50 9.26 0.67 14.72
CA PHE A 50 10.20 1.28 15.65
C PHE A 50 11.44 1.75 14.91
N ARG A 51 11.91 2.95 15.22
CA ARG A 51 13.27 3.36 14.90
C ARG A 51 14.21 2.69 15.89
N VAL A 52 15.28 2.12 15.38
CA VAL A 52 16.34 1.48 16.16
C VAL A 52 17.65 2.17 15.82
N ASP A 53 18.30 2.74 16.83
CA ASP A 53 19.64 3.30 16.70
C ASP A 53 20.65 2.32 17.31
N ASP A 54 21.69 1.97 16.55
CA ASP A 54 22.75 1.04 16.94
C ASP A 54 23.96 1.79 17.50
N ARG A 55 24.72 1.15 18.41
CA ARG A 55 25.92 1.76 19.02
C ARG A 55 27.04 2.00 18.01
N ALA A 56 27.12 1.19 16.96
CA ALA A 56 28.06 1.42 15.87
C ALA A 56 27.68 2.60 14.94
N GLY A 57 26.53 3.24 15.19
CA GLY A 57 26.06 4.41 14.44
C GLY A 57 25.02 4.11 13.36
N GLY A 58 24.72 2.83 13.11
CA GLY A 58 23.65 2.42 12.19
C GLY A 58 22.26 2.81 12.68
N ARG A 59 21.33 3.01 11.74
CA ARG A 59 19.93 3.28 12.04
C ARG A 59 19.02 2.44 11.17
N TYR A 60 17.97 1.92 11.79
CA TYR A 60 17.08 0.95 11.18
C TYR A 60 15.61 1.25 11.53
N VAL A 61 14.71 0.68 10.75
CA VAL A 61 13.29 0.55 11.09
C VAL A 61 12.95 -0.93 11.30
N LEU A 62 12.52 -1.25 12.53
CA LEU A 62 11.97 -2.55 12.88
C LEU A 62 10.46 -2.51 12.66
N ARG A 63 9.95 -3.39 11.79
CA ARG A 63 8.53 -3.55 11.51
C ARG A 63 8.02 -4.84 12.13
N LEU A 64 7.08 -4.74 13.06
CA LEU A 64 6.33 -5.90 13.57
C LEU A 64 5.06 -6.06 12.74
N HIS A 65 5.05 -7.07 11.86
CA HIS A 65 4.00 -7.25 10.88
C HIS A 65 2.65 -7.60 11.52
N ARG A 66 1.58 -7.10 10.92
CA ARG A 66 0.21 -7.40 11.34
C ARG A 66 -0.05 -8.90 11.14
N PRO A 67 -0.59 -9.59 12.15
CA PRO A 67 -0.99 -10.97 11.98
C PRO A 67 -2.14 -11.05 10.98
N TRP A 68 -2.19 -12.17 10.26
CA TRP A 68 -3.24 -12.49 9.29
C TRP A 68 -3.25 -11.63 8.01
N TYR A 69 -2.38 -10.64 7.90
CA TYR A 69 -2.29 -9.81 6.68
C TYR A 69 -1.41 -10.48 5.63
N HIS A 70 -0.23 -10.96 6.04
CA HIS A 70 0.66 -11.77 5.23
C HIS A 70 1.11 -13.02 5.99
N ASP A 71 1.26 -14.12 5.25
CA ASP A 71 2.06 -15.26 5.70
C ASP A 71 3.57 -15.00 5.46
N LEU A 72 4.43 -15.90 5.96
CA LEU A 72 5.87 -15.73 5.82
C LEU A 72 6.35 -15.76 4.36
N ASP A 73 5.72 -16.58 3.50
CA ASP A 73 6.12 -16.70 2.10
C ASP A 73 5.82 -15.41 1.34
N GLU A 74 4.71 -14.74 1.67
CA GLU A 74 4.33 -13.45 1.10
C GLU A 74 5.27 -12.32 1.53
N LEU A 75 5.75 -12.35 2.77
CA LEU A 75 6.75 -11.42 3.27
C LEU A 75 8.13 -11.66 2.64
N ILE A 76 8.55 -12.92 2.50
CA ILE A 76 9.79 -13.26 1.77
C ILE A 76 9.70 -12.84 0.30
N SER A 77 8.52 -12.96 -0.31
CA SER A 77 8.29 -12.52 -1.69
C SER A 77 8.40 -11.00 -1.82
N GLU A 78 7.91 -10.22 -0.86
CA GLU A 78 8.12 -8.76 -0.81
C GLU A 78 9.61 -8.40 -0.78
N GLN A 79 10.40 -9.03 0.10
CA GLN A 79 11.87 -8.84 0.15
C GLN A 79 12.56 -9.24 -1.15
N THR A 80 12.09 -10.34 -1.78
CA THR A 80 12.63 -10.80 -3.06
C THR A 80 12.37 -9.79 -4.17
N TRP A 81 11.18 -9.20 -4.22
CA TRP A 81 10.85 -8.21 -5.25
C TRP A 81 11.57 -6.88 -5.01
N THR A 82 11.61 -6.39 -3.77
CA THR A 82 12.34 -5.14 -3.42
C THR A 82 13.84 -5.27 -3.69
N ALA A 83 14.45 -6.44 -3.47
CA ALA A 83 15.83 -6.68 -3.89
C ALA A 83 15.99 -6.56 -5.42
N ALA A 84 15.07 -7.15 -6.20
CA ALA A 84 15.10 -7.07 -7.67
C ALA A 84 14.81 -5.65 -8.19
N LEU A 85 13.99 -4.85 -7.50
CA LEU A 85 13.77 -3.43 -7.79
C LEU A 85 15.04 -2.61 -7.58
N ARG A 86 15.77 -2.87 -6.48
CA ARG A 86 17.06 -2.23 -6.21
C ARG A 86 18.11 -2.57 -7.27
N GLU A 87 18.19 -3.83 -7.68
CA GLU A 87 19.08 -4.25 -8.78
C GLU A 87 18.74 -3.56 -10.11
N ALA A 88 17.47 -3.19 -10.32
CA ALA A 88 17.02 -2.42 -11.47
C ALA A 88 17.19 -0.89 -11.31
N GLY A 89 17.77 -0.42 -10.20
CA GLY A 89 18.05 0.99 -9.95
C GLY A 89 16.89 1.77 -9.31
N VAL A 90 15.89 1.12 -8.73
CA VAL A 90 14.85 1.79 -7.93
C VAL A 90 15.33 1.88 -6.48
N ASP A 91 15.37 3.09 -5.93
CA ASP A 91 15.72 3.33 -4.54
C ASP A 91 14.62 2.83 -3.60
N VAL A 92 14.87 1.71 -2.93
CA VAL A 92 13.96 1.07 -1.96
C VAL A 92 14.73 0.64 -0.71
N PRO A 93 14.07 0.49 0.46
CA PRO A 93 14.72 0.06 1.70
C PRO A 93 15.49 -1.24 1.57
N VAL A 94 16.65 -1.29 2.23
CA VAL A 94 17.51 -2.48 2.26
C VAL A 94 17.14 -3.34 3.48
N PRO A 95 16.75 -4.62 3.29
CA PRO A 95 16.50 -5.51 4.43
C PRO A 95 17.80 -5.93 5.11
N VAL A 96 17.79 -5.92 6.43
CA VAL A 96 18.88 -6.43 7.26
C VAL A 96 18.58 -7.89 7.61
N ILE A 97 19.52 -8.77 7.31
CA ILE A 97 19.36 -10.21 7.51
C ILE A 97 19.71 -10.60 8.96
N THR A 98 18.97 -11.55 9.51
CA THR A 98 19.20 -12.09 10.86
C THR A 98 20.50 -12.91 10.93
N ARG A 99 20.96 -13.20 12.15
CA ARG A 99 22.14 -14.06 12.44
C ARG A 99 22.08 -15.45 11.79
N ASN A 100 20.89 -15.97 11.55
CA ASN A 100 20.67 -17.27 10.91
C ASN A 100 20.36 -17.16 9.41
N GLY A 101 20.65 -16.02 8.77
CA GLY A 101 20.52 -15.85 7.33
C GLY A 101 19.08 -15.70 6.85
N GLN A 102 18.14 -15.30 7.71
CA GLN A 102 16.71 -15.15 7.38
C GLN A 102 16.32 -13.67 7.27
N GLY A 103 15.29 -13.39 6.46
CA GLY A 103 14.77 -12.03 6.30
C GLY A 103 13.86 -11.55 7.45
N TYR A 104 13.33 -12.49 8.24
CA TYR A 104 12.34 -12.22 9.28
C TYR A 104 12.59 -13.07 10.53
N ALA A 105 12.28 -12.49 11.70
CA ALA A 105 12.26 -13.18 12.98
C ALA A 105 10.83 -13.36 13.49
N ARG A 106 10.54 -14.46 14.19
CA ARG A 106 9.22 -14.64 14.82
C ARG A 106 9.22 -14.01 16.21
N VAL A 107 8.16 -13.29 16.55
CA VAL A 107 7.97 -12.68 17.87
C VAL A 107 6.52 -12.80 18.33
N GLU A 108 6.29 -12.85 19.64
CA GLU A 108 4.95 -12.81 20.23
C GLU A 108 4.65 -11.41 20.79
N VAL A 109 3.49 -10.85 20.43
CA VAL A 109 3.00 -9.57 20.93
C VAL A 109 1.60 -9.77 21.48
N ALA A 110 1.40 -9.54 22.77
CA ALA A 110 0.09 -9.69 23.44
C ALA A 110 -0.62 -11.04 23.14
N GLY A 111 0.16 -12.13 23.01
CA GLY A 111 -0.33 -13.48 22.71
C GLY A 111 -0.61 -13.77 21.23
N GLU A 112 -0.32 -12.83 20.32
CA GLU A 112 -0.36 -13.04 18.87
C GLU A 112 1.04 -13.25 18.31
N ARG A 113 1.19 -14.26 17.43
CA ARG A 113 2.46 -14.49 16.71
C ARG A 113 2.55 -13.52 15.54
N ARG A 114 3.72 -12.91 15.38
CA ARG A 114 4.05 -11.95 14.33
C ARG A 114 5.42 -12.25 13.74
N TYR A 115 5.66 -11.68 12.56
CA TYR A 115 6.97 -11.61 11.95
C TYR A 115 7.54 -10.21 12.17
N ALA A 116 8.81 -10.14 12.51
CA ALA A 116 9.58 -8.92 12.62
C ALA A 116 10.55 -8.86 11.44
N GLY A 117 10.49 -7.77 10.68
CA GLY A 117 11.47 -7.43 9.65
C GLY A 117 12.28 -6.21 10.09
N LEU A 118 13.54 -6.13 9.66
CA LEU A 118 14.41 -4.99 9.93
C LEU A 118 14.91 -4.44 8.59
N LEU A 119 14.75 -3.14 8.39
CA LEU A 119 15.21 -2.43 7.19
C LEU A 119 16.16 -1.31 7.58
N GLU A 120 17.09 -0.95 6.71
CA GLU A 120 17.88 0.28 6.85
C GLU A 120 16.97 1.51 6.91
N TRP A 121 17.34 2.48 7.74
CA TRP A 121 16.60 3.73 7.84
C TRP A 121 16.95 4.66 6.68
N VAL A 122 15.93 5.21 6.04
CA VAL A 122 16.10 6.28 5.05
C VAL A 122 15.87 7.63 5.73
N ASP A 123 16.87 8.50 5.70
CA ASP A 123 16.76 9.87 6.20
C ASP A 123 16.02 10.76 5.19
N GLY A 124 15.20 11.70 5.68
CA GLY A 124 14.51 12.66 4.83
C GLY A 124 13.05 12.89 5.22
N PRO A 125 12.44 14.02 4.79
CA PRO A 125 11.00 14.18 4.83
C PRO A 125 10.32 13.28 3.77
N THR A 126 9.04 13.00 3.96
CA THR A 126 8.23 12.44 2.87
C THR A 126 8.02 13.49 1.79
N MET A 127 7.81 13.08 0.54
CA MET A 127 7.42 13.98 -0.56
C MET A 127 6.15 14.75 -0.20
N HIS A 128 5.21 14.12 0.52
CA HIS A 128 4.03 14.79 1.06
C HIS A 128 4.39 15.95 2.02
N ASP A 129 5.32 15.74 2.95
CA ASP A 129 5.78 16.78 3.87
C ASP A 129 6.45 17.95 3.14
N VAL A 130 7.16 17.67 2.06
CA VAL A 130 7.80 18.68 1.22
C VAL A 130 6.75 19.48 0.46
N MET A 131 5.80 18.82 -0.21
CA MET A 131 4.66 19.46 -0.87
C MET A 131 3.81 20.30 0.09
N ARG A 132 3.66 19.88 1.35
CA ARG A 132 2.93 20.66 2.36
C ARG A 132 3.64 21.96 2.74
N ARG A 133 4.96 22.04 2.56
CA ARG A 133 5.77 23.25 2.84
C ARG A 133 5.85 24.19 1.63
N ASN A 134 5.50 23.71 0.44
CA ASN A 134 5.49 24.47 -0.80
C ASN A 134 4.28 24.08 -1.66
N ASP A 135 3.22 24.88 -1.63
CA ASP A 135 1.96 24.62 -2.31
C ASP A 135 1.90 25.19 -3.75
N ASP A 136 3.01 25.74 -4.23
CA ASP A 136 3.16 26.24 -5.60
C ASP A 136 2.75 25.15 -6.61
N PRO A 137 1.79 25.42 -7.51
CA PRO A 137 1.29 24.41 -8.44
C PRO A 137 2.36 23.82 -9.35
N VAL A 138 3.35 24.62 -9.77
CA VAL A 138 4.44 24.14 -10.63
C VAL A 138 5.32 23.17 -9.86
N PHE A 139 5.68 23.50 -8.62
CA PHE A 139 6.44 22.60 -7.75
C PHE A 139 5.69 21.30 -7.47
N VAL A 140 4.41 21.38 -7.07
CA VAL A 140 3.61 20.18 -6.81
C VAL A 140 3.44 19.33 -8.07
N GLY A 141 3.24 19.96 -9.23
CA GLY A 141 3.21 19.28 -10.52
C GLY A 141 4.51 18.53 -10.81
N GLN A 142 5.68 19.09 -10.47
CA GLN A 142 6.96 18.40 -10.59
C GLN A 142 7.05 17.17 -9.68
N CYS A 143 6.59 17.25 -8.43
CA CYS A 143 6.53 16.09 -7.53
C CYS A 143 5.68 14.96 -8.13
N PHE A 144 4.51 15.29 -8.71
CA PHE A 144 3.66 14.30 -9.37
C PHE A 144 4.28 13.73 -10.65
N ALA A 145 5.01 14.55 -11.42
CA ALA A 145 5.79 14.05 -12.55
C ALA A 145 6.87 13.05 -12.11
N GLN A 146 7.63 13.36 -11.05
CA GLN A 146 8.62 12.45 -10.46
C GLN A 146 7.98 11.15 -9.96
N LEU A 147 6.81 11.24 -9.32
CA LEU A 147 6.04 10.05 -8.90
C LEU A 147 5.65 9.18 -10.10
N GLY A 148 5.28 9.79 -11.22
CA GLY A 148 5.04 9.11 -12.49
C GLY A 148 6.28 8.40 -13.04
N GLU A 149 7.45 9.04 -13.00
CA GLU A 149 8.73 8.47 -13.42
C GLU A 149 9.12 7.24 -12.57
N ILE A 150 8.96 7.33 -11.25
CA ILE A 150 9.16 6.21 -10.31
C ILE A 150 8.21 5.06 -10.64
N MET A 151 6.92 5.35 -10.80
CA MET A 151 5.89 4.34 -11.11
C MET A 151 6.19 3.63 -12.45
N ALA A 152 6.67 4.37 -13.46
CA ALA A 152 7.08 3.78 -14.73
C ALA A 152 8.29 2.85 -14.57
N SER A 153 9.25 3.22 -13.72
CA SER A 153 10.44 2.40 -13.42
C SER A 153 10.05 1.09 -12.74
N ILE A 154 9.15 1.14 -11.74
CA ILE A 154 8.59 -0.06 -11.08
C ILE A 154 7.84 -0.94 -12.09
N HIS A 155 6.97 -0.36 -12.92
CA HIS A 155 6.21 -1.12 -13.93
C HIS A 155 7.11 -1.71 -15.03
N ASN A 156 8.20 -1.04 -15.41
CA ASN A 156 9.19 -1.56 -16.35
C ASN A 156 9.96 -2.73 -15.77
N GLN A 157 10.46 -2.60 -14.53
CA GLN A 157 11.12 -3.70 -13.84
C GLN A 157 10.19 -4.90 -13.74
N SER A 158 8.97 -4.70 -13.24
CA SER A 158 7.94 -5.73 -13.09
C SER A 158 7.65 -6.47 -14.40
N ALA A 159 7.52 -5.74 -15.51
CA ALA A 159 7.27 -6.33 -16.83
C ALA A 159 8.47 -7.09 -17.41
N ALA A 160 9.69 -6.73 -17.04
CA ALA A 160 10.91 -7.40 -17.51
C ALA A 160 11.37 -8.53 -16.57
N TRP A 161 10.84 -8.58 -15.35
CA TRP A 161 11.34 -9.45 -14.30
C TRP A 161 10.83 -10.89 -14.48
N THR A 162 11.77 -11.84 -14.46
CA THR A 162 11.44 -13.26 -14.37
C THR A 162 11.18 -13.61 -12.91
N ILE A 163 9.90 -13.77 -12.59
CA ILE A 163 9.46 -14.07 -11.22
C ILE A 163 10.01 -15.44 -10.78
N PRO A 164 10.71 -15.52 -9.63
CA PRO A 164 11.29 -16.77 -9.18
C PRO A 164 10.22 -17.79 -8.75
N PRO A 165 10.51 -19.10 -8.84
CA PRO A 165 9.60 -20.13 -8.34
C PRO A 165 9.25 -19.92 -6.86
N GLY A 166 7.99 -20.10 -6.51
CA GLY A 166 7.52 -19.95 -5.12
C GLY A 166 7.21 -18.52 -4.71
N PHE A 167 7.39 -17.52 -5.59
CA PHE A 167 6.94 -16.16 -5.33
C PHE A 167 5.41 -16.10 -5.14
N ARG A 168 4.97 -15.53 -4.01
CA ARG A 168 3.56 -15.42 -3.62
C ARG A 168 3.26 -14.00 -3.19
N ARG A 169 2.32 -13.36 -3.88
CA ARG A 169 1.71 -12.07 -3.50
C ARG A 169 0.24 -12.08 -3.92
N GLN A 170 -0.56 -11.25 -3.26
CA GLN A 170 -1.97 -11.08 -3.58
C GLN A 170 -2.17 -10.70 -5.05
N ARG A 171 -3.33 -11.08 -5.57
CA ARG A 171 -3.81 -10.62 -6.88
C ARG A 171 -4.92 -9.61 -6.64
N LEU A 172 -4.70 -8.39 -7.08
CA LEU A 172 -5.64 -7.28 -7.12
C LEU A 172 -6.32 -7.26 -8.51
N ASP A 173 -6.82 -8.43 -8.94
CA ASP A 173 -7.62 -8.59 -10.15
C ASP A 173 -9.12 -8.43 -9.85
N ALA A 174 -10.00 -8.83 -10.77
CA ALA A 174 -11.43 -8.59 -10.64
C ALA A 174 -11.99 -9.26 -9.38
N ASP A 175 -11.55 -10.50 -9.11
CA ASP A 175 -11.96 -11.24 -7.92
C ASP A 175 -11.28 -10.68 -6.67
N GLY A 176 -10.00 -10.34 -6.75
CA GLY A 176 -9.24 -9.75 -5.65
C GLY A 176 -9.76 -8.40 -5.15
N LEU A 177 -10.41 -7.62 -6.02
CA LEU A 177 -10.96 -6.30 -5.67
C LEU A 177 -12.48 -6.29 -5.48
N MET A 178 -13.21 -7.08 -6.28
CA MET A 178 -14.67 -7.01 -6.37
C MET A 178 -15.35 -8.38 -6.27
N GLY A 179 -14.59 -9.48 -6.10
CA GLY A 179 -15.13 -10.83 -5.95
C GLY A 179 -15.78 -11.06 -4.60
N GLU A 180 -15.97 -12.33 -4.22
CA GLU A 180 -16.63 -12.68 -2.95
C GLU A 180 -15.70 -12.55 -1.72
N GLN A 181 -14.39 -12.58 -1.93
CA GLN A 181 -13.38 -12.44 -0.88
C GLN A 181 -12.32 -11.41 -1.30
N PRO A 182 -12.72 -10.14 -1.48
CA PRO A 182 -11.76 -9.11 -1.88
C PRO A 182 -10.71 -8.91 -0.78
N PHE A 183 -9.48 -8.59 -1.18
CA PHE A 183 -8.30 -8.55 -0.30
C PHE A 183 -8.51 -7.64 0.91
N TRP A 184 -9.06 -6.44 0.70
CA TRP A 184 -9.35 -5.49 1.78
C TRP A 184 -10.72 -5.66 2.44
N GLY A 185 -11.42 -6.76 2.16
CA GLY A 185 -12.68 -7.10 2.81
C GLY A 185 -13.94 -6.59 2.11
N ARG A 186 -15.07 -7.19 2.48
CA ARG A 186 -16.38 -7.01 1.85
C ARG A 186 -16.94 -5.63 2.20
N PHE A 187 -16.54 -4.61 1.46
CA PHE A 187 -16.89 -3.20 1.72
C PHE A 187 -18.41 -2.96 1.78
N TRP A 188 -19.20 -3.71 1.02
CA TRP A 188 -20.68 -3.65 1.02
C TRP A 188 -21.30 -4.26 2.29
N GLU A 189 -20.50 -4.87 3.16
CA GLU A 189 -20.93 -5.37 4.48
C GLU A 189 -20.41 -4.50 5.63
N SER A 190 -19.74 -3.38 5.32
CA SER A 190 -19.19 -2.46 6.33
C SER A 190 -20.24 -2.11 7.40
N PRO A 191 -19.88 -2.17 8.70
CA PRO A 191 -20.81 -1.89 9.79
C PRO A 191 -21.30 -0.45 9.81
N HIS A 192 -20.63 0.45 9.07
CA HIS A 192 -20.96 1.88 8.98
C HIS A 192 -21.99 2.20 7.89
N LEU A 193 -22.48 1.20 7.15
CA LEU A 193 -23.44 1.39 6.06
C LEU A 193 -24.87 1.07 6.49
N ASP A 194 -25.81 1.91 6.05
CA ASP A 194 -27.24 1.63 6.11
C ASP A 194 -27.68 0.56 5.09
N ALA A 195 -28.92 0.07 5.20
CA ALA A 195 -29.43 -0.99 4.33
C ALA A 195 -29.49 -0.60 2.84
N GLY A 196 -29.76 0.68 2.54
CA GLY A 196 -29.79 1.21 1.19
C GLY A 196 -28.40 1.31 0.59
N GLU A 197 -27.44 1.87 1.33
CA GLU A 197 -26.03 1.96 0.95
C GLU A 197 -25.45 0.57 0.67
N ARG A 198 -25.68 -0.42 1.55
CA ARG A 198 -25.25 -1.81 1.33
C ARG A 198 -25.76 -2.36 0.00
N THR A 199 -27.04 -2.14 -0.31
CA THR A 199 -27.66 -2.62 -1.55
C THR A 199 -27.08 -1.93 -2.78
N ARG A 200 -26.87 -0.60 -2.72
CA ARG A 200 -26.27 0.19 -3.81
C ARG A 200 -24.82 -0.24 -4.06
N LEU A 201 -24.01 -0.35 -3.00
CA LEU A 201 -22.61 -0.77 -3.13
C LEU A 201 -22.47 -2.22 -3.61
N ALA A 202 -23.35 -3.13 -3.20
CA ALA A 202 -23.35 -4.50 -3.71
C ALA A 202 -23.69 -4.57 -5.22
N THR A 203 -24.64 -3.76 -5.68
CA THR A 203 -25.01 -3.65 -7.10
C THR A 203 -23.87 -3.03 -7.92
N LEU A 204 -23.25 -1.97 -7.38
CA LEU A 204 -22.10 -1.32 -7.99
C LEU A 204 -20.92 -2.29 -8.10
N ARG A 205 -20.61 -3.03 -7.03
CA ARG A 205 -19.58 -4.08 -7.04
C ARG A 205 -19.77 -5.06 -8.19
N ALA A 206 -20.96 -5.62 -8.35
CA ALA A 206 -21.22 -6.60 -9.42
C ALA A 206 -20.99 -5.99 -10.82
N THR A 207 -21.34 -4.72 -11.00
CA THR A 207 -21.10 -4.00 -12.26
C THR A 207 -19.60 -3.80 -12.52
N VAL A 208 -18.87 -3.31 -11.51
CA VAL A 208 -17.42 -3.09 -11.61
C VAL A 208 -16.66 -4.40 -11.81
N HIS A 209 -17.05 -5.48 -11.11
CA HIS A 209 -16.49 -6.82 -11.28
C HIS A 209 -16.58 -7.30 -12.73
N ARG A 210 -17.76 -7.17 -13.36
CA ARG A 210 -17.96 -7.54 -14.77
C ARG A 210 -17.07 -6.72 -15.71
N ILE A 211 -16.96 -5.41 -15.47
CA ILE A 211 -16.10 -4.51 -16.28
C ILE A 211 -14.63 -4.92 -16.16
N LEU A 212 -14.15 -5.16 -14.94
CA LEU A 212 -12.77 -5.58 -14.69
C LEU A 212 -12.47 -6.97 -15.27
N THR A 213 -13.43 -7.90 -15.18
CA THR A 213 -13.33 -9.24 -15.80
C THR A 213 -13.19 -9.12 -17.32
N ALA A 214 -14.00 -8.27 -17.95
CA ALA A 214 -13.93 -8.03 -19.39
C ALA A 214 -12.64 -7.30 -19.81
N TYR A 215 -12.07 -6.47 -18.94
CA TYR A 215 -10.80 -5.80 -19.20
C TYR A 215 -9.61 -6.80 -19.23
N GLY A 216 -9.69 -7.86 -18.44
CA GLY A 216 -8.68 -8.91 -18.39
C GLY A 216 -7.37 -8.46 -17.73
N THR A 217 -6.38 -9.34 -17.72
CA THR A 217 -5.09 -9.15 -17.03
C THR A 217 -3.92 -9.29 -18.00
N GLU A 218 -4.01 -8.67 -19.18
CA GLU A 218 -2.93 -8.69 -20.15
C GLU A 218 -1.66 -8.04 -19.60
N HIS A 219 -0.50 -8.63 -19.90
CA HIS A 219 0.81 -8.22 -19.36
C HIS A 219 1.15 -6.74 -19.61
N ARG A 220 0.66 -6.14 -20.70
CA ARG A 220 0.86 -4.71 -20.98
C ARG A 220 0.22 -3.78 -19.95
N THR A 221 -0.82 -4.25 -19.27
CA THR A 221 -1.69 -3.46 -18.38
C THR A 221 -1.74 -4.00 -16.95
N PHE A 222 -1.20 -5.19 -16.71
CA PHE A 222 -1.30 -5.91 -15.45
C PHE A 222 0.03 -6.62 -15.13
N GLY A 223 0.53 -6.44 -13.92
CA GLY A 223 1.82 -6.96 -13.45
C GLY A 223 1.97 -6.74 -11.95
N LEU A 224 3.18 -6.91 -11.39
CA LEU A 224 3.45 -6.45 -10.03
C LEU A 224 3.41 -4.92 -9.98
N ILE A 225 2.65 -4.41 -9.01
CA ILE A 225 2.46 -2.99 -8.71
C ILE A 225 2.71 -2.76 -7.22
N HIS A 226 2.92 -1.51 -6.82
CA HIS A 226 3.11 -1.18 -5.41
C HIS A 226 1.80 -1.18 -4.63
N ALA A 227 0.69 -0.79 -5.26
CA ALA A 227 -0.67 -0.69 -4.71
C ALA A 227 -0.88 0.30 -3.54
N ASP A 228 0.18 0.99 -3.10
CA ASP A 228 0.14 2.08 -2.10
C ASP A 228 1.17 3.20 -2.43
N LEU A 229 1.50 3.36 -3.72
CA LEU A 229 2.46 4.38 -4.16
C LEU A 229 1.82 5.78 -4.17
N HIS A 230 2.10 6.56 -3.13
CA HIS A 230 1.63 7.94 -2.98
C HIS A 230 2.69 8.81 -2.28
N PRO A 231 2.58 10.16 -2.28
CA PRO A 231 3.62 11.04 -1.74
C PRO A 231 4.04 10.80 -0.27
N ASN A 232 3.23 10.17 0.58
CA ASN A 232 3.67 9.81 1.95
C ASN A 232 4.61 8.59 1.98
N ASN A 233 4.65 7.78 0.92
CA ASN A 233 5.47 6.57 0.79
C ASN A 233 6.69 6.80 -0.11
N VAL A 234 7.05 8.06 -0.33
CA VAL A 234 8.29 8.46 -1.00
C VAL A 234 9.05 9.38 -0.06
N ILE A 235 10.28 9.02 0.29
CA ILE A 235 11.18 9.82 1.14
C ILE A 235 12.19 10.53 0.25
N GLU A 236 12.33 11.84 0.44
CA GLU A 236 13.34 12.65 -0.24
C GLU A 236 14.65 12.63 0.57
N ASN A 237 15.64 11.88 0.08
CA ASN A 237 17.00 11.83 0.64
C ASN A 237 17.97 12.57 -0.28
N GLY A 238 18.16 13.87 -0.03
CA GLY A 238 18.96 14.71 -0.92
C GLY A 238 18.33 14.80 -2.31
N GLU A 239 19.03 14.29 -3.32
CA GLU A 239 18.55 14.23 -4.71
C GLU A 239 17.85 12.90 -5.06
N THR A 240 17.79 11.96 -4.12
CA THR A 240 17.22 10.62 -4.32
C THR A 240 15.81 10.51 -3.73
N LEU A 241 14.97 9.72 -4.40
CA LEU A 241 13.58 9.47 -4.00
C LEU A 241 13.41 8.00 -3.64
N HIS A 242 13.35 7.71 -2.35
CA HIS A 242 13.22 6.34 -1.85
C HIS A 242 11.76 5.95 -1.69
N VAL A 243 11.33 4.90 -2.38
CA VAL A 243 9.99 4.33 -2.25
C VAL A 243 9.96 3.36 -1.08
N ILE A 244 8.99 3.51 -0.19
CA ILE A 244 8.83 2.66 1.00
C ILE A 244 7.46 2.00 1.05
N ASP A 245 7.31 1.02 1.94
CA ASP A 245 6.03 0.38 2.28
C ASP A 245 5.41 -0.50 1.18
N PHE A 246 6.11 -1.58 0.81
CA PHE A 246 5.65 -2.56 -0.17
C PHE A 246 4.69 -3.63 0.41
N ASP A 247 4.09 -3.41 1.57
CA ASP A 247 3.21 -4.39 2.24
C ASP A 247 1.96 -4.67 1.39
N ASP A 248 1.45 -3.68 0.65
CA ASP A 248 0.31 -3.84 -0.26
C ASP A 248 0.68 -4.32 -1.67
N ALA A 249 1.98 -4.47 -1.97
CA ALA A 249 2.47 -4.84 -3.29
C ALA A 249 1.88 -6.16 -3.78
N GLY A 250 1.45 -6.22 -5.04
CA GLY A 250 0.86 -7.43 -5.59
C GLY A 250 0.61 -7.34 -7.07
N PHE A 251 0.01 -8.38 -7.62
CA PHE A 251 -0.34 -8.41 -9.03
C PHE A 251 -1.60 -7.57 -9.27
N GLY A 252 -1.49 -6.46 -9.97
CA GLY A 252 -2.61 -5.54 -10.22
C GLY A 252 -2.48 -4.81 -11.54
N TRP A 253 -3.52 -4.05 -11.89
CA TRP A 253 -3.47 -3.19 -13.07
C TRP A 253 -2.58 -1.98 -12.82
N HIS A 254 -1.75 -1.60 -13.80
CA HIS A 254 -0.90 -0.41 -13.70
C HIS A 254 -1.71 0.88 -13.41
N ALA A 255 -2.94 0.95 -13.94
CA ALA A 255 -3.86 2.07 -13.69
C ALA A 255 -4.34 2.16 -12.22
N TYR A 256 -4.21 1.08 -11.44
CA TYR A 256 -4.49 1.10 -10.00
C TYR A 256 -3.45 1.94 -9.24
N ASP A 257 -2.16 1.83 -9.56
CA ASP A 257 -1.12 2.67 -8.91
C ASP A 257 -1.34 4.16 -9.19
N PHE A 258 -1.77 4.53 -10.41
CA PHE A 258 -2.21 5.90 -10.71
C PHE A 258 -3.38 6.34 -9.81
N ALA A 259 -4.40 5.49 -9.67
CA ALA A 259 -5.55 5.80 -8.83
C ALA A 259 -5.19 5.94 -7.35
N VAL A 260 -4.26 5.12 -6.85
CA VAL A 260 -3.73 5.20 -5.48
C VAL A 260 -3.03 6.54 -5.28
N ALA A 261 -2.09 6.90 -6.14
CA ALA A 261 -1.36 8.17 -6.07
C ALA A 261 -2.30 9.39 -6.05
N LEU A 262 -3.36 9.33 -6.87
CA LEU A 262 -4.36 10.41 -7.01
C LEU A 262 -5.45 10.41 -5.94
N SER A 263 -5.63 9.33 -5.18
CA SER A 263 -6.73 9.20 -4.23
C SER A 263 -6.73 10.30 -3.14
N HIS A 264 -5.54 10.81 -2.80
CA HIS A 264 -5.37 11.91 -1.85
C HIS A 264 -5.73 13.28 -2.43
N LEU A 265 -5.79 13.42 -3.77
CA LEU A 265 -6.11 14.65 -4.47
C LEU A 265 -7.60 14.80 -4.80
N GLN A 266 -8.47 13.85 -4.44
CA GLN A 266 -9.89 13.90 -4.85
C GLN A 266 -10.70 15.08 -4.27
N ARG A 267 -10.11 15.87 -3.37
CA ARG A 267 -10.65 17.16 -2.89
C ARG A 267 -9.91 18.38 -3.46
N ASP A 268 -8.81 18.20 -4.17
CA ASP A 268 -8.00 19.27 -4.73
C ASP A 268 -8.55 19.68 -6.10
N HIS A 269 -8.79 20.98 -6.29
CA HIS A 269 -9.29 21.53 -7.55
C HIS A 269 -8.28 21.41 -8.70
N ARG A 270 -7.00 21.14 -8.39
CA ARG A 270 -5.89 20.96 -9.34
C ARG A 270 -5.66 19.50 -9.73
N VAL A 271 -6.54 18.58 -9.31
CA VAL A 271 -6.36 17.13 -9.54
C VAL A 271 -6.10 16.79 -11.00
N ASP A 272 -6.74 17.47 -11.95
CA ASP A 272 -6.55 17.23 -13.39
C ASP A 272 -5.16 17.65 -13.87
N GLU A 273 -4.63 18.77 -13.38
CA GLU A 273 -3.28 19.27 -13.67
C GLU A 273 -2.22 18.29 -13.16
N PHE A 274 -2.33 17.85 -11.91
CA PHE A 274 -1.39 16.90 -11.30
C PHE A 274 -1.50 15.50 -11.90
N THR A 275 -2.71 15.09 -12.32
CA THR A 275 -2.91 13.86 -13.10
C THR A 275 -2.14 13.94 -14.42
N GLY A 276 -2.25 15.05 -15.15
CA GLY A 276 -1.50 15.29 -16.38
C GLY A 276 0.01 15.22 -16.17
N ALA A 277 0.53 15.94 -15.17
CA ALA A 277 1.95 15.97 -14.86
C ALA A 277 2.51 14.56 -14.53
N MET A 278 1.76 13.77 -13.74
CA MET A 278 2.15 12.40 -13.42
C MET A 278 2.13 11.47 -14.64
N ILE A 279 1.14 11.60 -15.53
CA ILE A 279 1.09 10.82 -16.78
C ILE A 279 2.26 11.19 -17.68
N ASP A 280 2.58 12.47 -17.80
CA ASP A 280 3.71 12.95 -18.61
C ASP A 280 5.05 12.43 -18.06
N GLY A 281 5.24 12.47 -16.74
CA GLY A 281 6.39 11.87 -16.07
C GLY A 281 6.50 10.36 -16.34
N TYR A 282 5.40 9.63 -16.19
CA TYR A 282 5.35 8.20 -16.50
C TYR A 282 5.75 7.90 -17.95
N ARG A 283 5.24 8.69 -18.90
CA ARG A 283 5.49 8.54 -20.33
C ARG A 283 6.94 8.74 -20.75
N LYS A 284 7.76 9.43 -19.93
CA LYS A 284 9.20 9.56 -20.19
C LYS A 284 9.93 8.22 -20.16
N HIS A 285 9.46 7.27 -19.35
CA HIS A 285 10.13 5.98 -19.15
C HIS A 285 9.32 4.79 -19.65
N ARG A 286 8.00 4.92 -19.79
CA ARG A 286 7.14 3.83 -20.23
C ARG A 286 5.93 4.33 -21.01
N ALA A 287 5.71 3.76 -22.19
CA ALA A 287 4.51 4.03 -22.96
C ALA A 287 3.25 3.56 -22.21
N VAL A 288 2.24 4.43 -22.14
CA VAL A 288 0.90 4.09 -21.63
C VAL A 288 -0.14 4.60 -22.62
N ALA A 289 -0.95 3.68 -23.11
CA ALA A 289 -2.00 3.96 -24.07
C ALA A 289 -3.08 4.85 -23.44
N ASP A 290 -3.68 5.74 -24.25
CA ASP A 290 -4.74 6.64 -23.78
C ASP A 290 -5.95 5.87 -23.24
N GLU A 291 -6.20 4.66 -23.75
CA GLU A 291 -7.24 3.77 -23.23
C GLU A 291 -6.96 3.32 -21.79
N THR A 292 -5.70 3.13 -21.41
CA THR A 292 -5.31 2.80 -20.03
C THR A 292 -5.47 4.02 -19.14
N VAL A 293 -5.05 5.20 -19.61
CA VAL A 293 -5.23 6.48 -18.89
C VAL A 293 -6.71 6.77 -18.65
N ALA A 294 -7.56 6.55 -19.67
CA ALA A 294 -9.01 6.75 -19.58
C ALA A 294 -9.71 5.84 -18.54
N ARG A 295 -9.02 4.79 -18.06
CA ARG A 295 -9.51 3.90 -17.00
C ARG A 295 -9.14 4.35 -15.59
N ILE A 296 -8.27 5.34 -15.40
CA ILE A 296 -7.91 5.86 -14.07
C ILE A 296 -9.16 6.22 -13.23
N PRO A 297 -10.21 6.88 -13.77
CA PRO A 297 -11.42 7.15 -13.00
C PRO A 297 -12.15 5.88 -12.51
N LEU A 298 -12.11 4.79 -13.28
CA LEU A 298 -12.64 3.49 -12.84
C LEU A 298 -11.81 2.95 -11.67
N PHE A 299 -10.48 3.02 -11.74
CA PHE A 299 -9.63 2.55 -10.66
C PHE A 299 -9.68 3.44 -9.40
N LEU A 300 -9.97 4.73 -9.54
CA LEU A 300 -10.28 5.62 -8.41
C LEU A 300 -11.57 5.17 -7.71
N LEU A 301 -12.62 4.84 -8.47
CA LEU A 301 -13.84 4.25 -7.92
C LEU A 301 -13.54 2.94 -7.19
N VAL A 302 -12.74 2.06 -7.78
CA VAL A 302 -12.28 0.79 -7.19
C VAL A 302 -11.50 1.02 -5.89
N ARG A 303 -10.54 1.96 -5.86
CA ARG A 303 -9.76 2.31 -4.65
C ARG A 303 -10.65 2.84 -3.54
N ASN A 304 -11.66 3.64 -3.87
CA ASN A 304 -12.62 4.16 -2.89
C ASN A 304 -13.49 3.05 -2.27
N LEU A 305 -13.99 2.12 -3.09
CA LEU A 305 -14.71 0.93 -2.61
C LEU A 305 -13.80 0.05 -1.74
N ALA A 306 -12.58 -0.24 -2.19
CA ALA A 306 -11.59 -0.98 -1.42
C ALA A 306 -11.28 -0.32 -0.06
N SER A 307 -11.16 1.01 -0.03
CA SER A 307 -10.89 1.79 1.18
C SER A 307 -12.00 1.67 2.23
N ILE A 308 -13.27 1.59 1.81
CA ILE A 308 -14.40 1.33 2.73
C ILE A 308 -14.23 -0.04 3.40
N GLY A 309 -13.84 -1.07 2.63
CA GLY A 309 -13.55 -2.41 3.16
C GLY A 309 -12.36 -2.39 4.12
N TRP A 310 -11.29 -1.71 3.71
CA TRP A 310 -10.06 -1.57 4.49
C TRP A 310 -10.33 -0.95 5.87
N ILE A 311 -11.14 0.12 5.93
CA ILE A 311 -11.60 0.77 7.16
C ILE A 311 -12.44 -0.20 8.00
N ALA A 312 -13.42 -0.87 7.39
CA ALA A 312 -14.30 -1.81 8.09
C ALA A 312 -13.55 -3.01 8.69
N ALA A 313 -12.43 -3.41 8.10
CA ALA A 313 -11.57 -4.48 8.60
C ALA A 313 -10.68 -4.05 9.78
N ARG A 314 -10.66 -2.75 10.11
CA ARG A 314 -9.82 -2.08 11.12
C ARG A 314 -10.66 -1.23 12.10
N PRO A 315 -11.68 -1.80 12.78
CA PRO A 315 -12.50 -1.04 13.73
C PRO A 315 -11.71 -0.46 14.92
N GLU A 316 -10.47 -0.92 15.10
CA GLU A 316 -9.57 -0.49 16.15
C GLU A 316 -8.83 0.83 15.87
N LEU A 317 -8.86 1.31 14.62
CA LEU A 317 -8.28 2.60 14.25
C LEU A 317 -9.40 3.64 14.14
N ASP A 318 -9.14 4.86 14.63
CA ASP A 318 -10.06 5.96 14.42
C ASP A 318 -9.93 6.47 12.98
N HIS A 319 -11.04 6.38 12.25
CA HIS A 319 -11.16 6.83 10.87
C HIS A 319 -12.14 8.00 10.71
N GLY A 320 -12.70 8.51 11.81
CA GLY A 320 -13.70 9.58 11.81
C GLY A 320 -14.80 9.36 10.77
N ASP A 321 -15.14 10.42 10.03
CA ASP A 321 -16.18 10.40 8.99
C ASP A 321 -15.68 9.89 7.62
N ARG A 322 -14.49 9.27 7.56
CA ARG A 322 -13.86 8.89 6.28
C ARG A 322 -14.72 7.90 5.49
N THR A 323 -15.37 6.94 6.14
CA THR A 323 -16.28 5.99 5.47
C THR A 323 -17.46 6.73 4.83
N ALA A 324 -18.13 7.62 5.56
CA ALA A 324 -19.26 8.37 5.05
C ALA A 324 -18.86 9.29 3.89
N TRP A 325 -17.67 9.88 3.95
CA TRP A 325 -17.12 10.65 2.82
C TRP A 325 -16.83 9.78 1.59
N LEU A 326 -16.22 8.61 1.77
CA LEU A 326 -15.95 7.67 0.66
C LEU A 326 -17.25 7.20 0.00
N VAL A 327 -18.30 6.92 0.78
CA VAL A 327 -19.61 6.52 0.25
C VAL A 327 -20.20 7.63 -0.64
N ARG A 328 -20.23 8.88 -0.15
CA ARG A 328 -20.69 10.02 -0.98
C ARG A 328 -19.88 10.17 -2.25
N LEU A 329 -18.55 10.09 -2.15
CA LEU A 329 -17.67 10.20 -3.32
C LEU A 329 -17.90 9.10 -4.36
N VAL A 330 -18.16 7.87 -3.90
CA VAL A 330 -18.56 6.74 -4.75
C VAL A 330 -19.89 7.04 -5.43
N GLU A 331 -20.90 7.49 -4.69
CA GLU A 331 -22.23 7.81 -5.22
C GLU A 331 -22.19 8.95 -6.25
N ASP A 332 -21.45 10.01 -5.98
CA ASP A 332 -21.32 11.20 -6.85
C ASP A 332 -20.54 10.92 -8.16
N SER A 333 -19.75 9.84 -8.20
CA SER A 333 -18.88 9.52 -9.32
C SER A 333 -19.29 8.28 -10.12
N ALA A 334 -19.97 7.31 -9.50
CA ALA A 334 -20.23 6.00 -10.10
C ALA A 334 -20.92 6.09 -11.45
N ASP A 335 -22.04 6.81 -11.58
CA ASP A 335 -22.78 6.89 -12.84
C ASP A 335 -21.95 7.50 -13.98
N ARG A 336 -21.23 8.60 -13.70
CA ARG A 336 -20.35 9.27 -14.66
C ARG A 336 -19.20 8.37 -15.11
N VAL A 337 -18.62 7.60 -14.18
CA VAL A 337 -17.53 6.66 -14.48
C VAL A 337 -18.06 5.50 -15.31
N LEU A 338 -19.18 4.89 -14.90
CA LEU A 338 -19.74 3.71 -15.53
C LEU A 338 -20.40 3.97 -16.89
N ALA A 339 -20.82 5.19 -17.18
CA ALA A 339 -21.39 5.56 -18.48
C ALA A 339 -20.46 5.23 -19.68
N ARG A 340 -19.15 5.17 -19.44
CA ARG A 340 -18.14 4.82 -20.46
C ARG A 340 -18.07 3.32 -20.79
N TYR A 341 -18.78 2.48 -20.03
CA TYR A 341 -18.73 1.01 -20.12
C TYR A 341 -20.12 0.38 -20.34
N ARG A 342 -21.10 1.21 -20.75
CA ARG A 342 -22.46 0.79 -21.05
C ARG A 342 -22.62 0.36 -22.50
#